data_AF-A0A0R2BBA0-F1
#
_entry.id   AF-A0A0R2BBA0-F1
#
_cell.length_a   1.000
_cell.length_b   1.000
_cell.length_c   1.000
_cell.angle_alpha   90.00
_cell.angle_beta   90.00
_cell.angle_gamma   90.00
#
_symmetry.space_group_name_H-M   'P 1'
#
loop_
_entity.id
_entity.type
_entity.pdbx_description
1 polymer ?
#
loop_
_entity_poly.entity_id
_entity_poly.type
_entity_poly.pdbx_seq_one_letter_code
_entity_poly.pdbx_strand_id
1 'polypeptide(L)'
;MNPELVERQTQLALWLLVHAPQHKTLTDLKDYMETDEETLRHDLNWISKFLHPYKIVVDPTNDQKVGAVGHESNIIRAILDLLKTEVVPGKFTTSFSVTDRELETYLTKRIDALTDVMTLSDDAKQKLYLYLWTVGMRYRFGNVKRPGLAAYFTPAQLALIAEQKESHPWSQKTVDGLDKLLPENVDLPIIEDYLLTLRVWLYTH
;
A
#
# COMPACT_ATOMS: atom_id res chain seq x y z
N MET A 1 17.80 -1.43 -19.45
CA MET A 1 16.36 -1.76 -19.47
C MET A 1 15.65 -0.56 -20.07
N ASN A 2 14.66 -0.75 -20.95
CA ASN A 2 13.89 0.36 -21.51
C ASN A 2 13.09 1.04 -20.37
N PRO A 3 13.25 2.34 -20.07
CA PRO A 3 12.55 3.01 -18.99
C PRO A 3 11.02 2.90 -19.08
N GLU A 4 10.46 3.01 -20.29
CA GLU A 4 9.01 2.91 -20.54
C GLU A 4 8.46 1.51 -20.21
N LEU A 5 9.28 0.47 -20.41
CA LEU A 5 8.93 -0.91 -20.05
C LEU A 5 8.84 -1.09 -18.53
N VAL A 6 9.80 -0.54 -17.80
CA VAL A 6 9.86 -0.65 -16.33
C VAL A 6 8.68 0.09 -15.71
N GLU A 7 8.38 1.29 -16.19
CA GLU A 7 7.24 2.08 -15.70
C GLU A 7 5.92 1.34 -15.90
N ARG A 8 5.65 0.80 -17.11
CA ARG A 8 4.43 0.06 -17.40
C ARG A 8 4.29 -1.20 -16.54
N GLN A 9 5.36 -1.96 -16.37
CA GLN A 9 5.39 -3.17 -15.54
C GLN A 9 5.13 -2.85 -14.07
N THR A 10 5.75 -1.79 -13.54
CA THR A 10 5.51 -1.31 -12.17
C THR A 10 4.08 -0.84 -11.99
N GLN A 11 3.52 -0.06 -12.92
CA GLN A 11 2.14 0.42 -12.87
C GLN A 11 1.14 -0.75 -12.87
N LEU A 12 1.31 -1.74 -13.75
CA LEU A 12 0.45 -2.91 -13.80
C LEU A 12 0.58 -3.77 -12.52
N ALA A 13 1.80 -3.95 -12.00
CA ALA A 13 2.03 -4.67 -10.76
C ALA A 13 1.34 -4.00 -9.57
N LEU A 14 1.52 -2.68 -9.43
CA LEU A 14 0.87 -1.88 -8.39
C LEU A 14 -0.64 -1.98 -8.50
N TRP A 15 -1.20 -1.85 -9.71
CA TRP A 15 -2.63 -1.94 -9.93
C TRP A 15 -3.19 -3.31 -9.48
N LEU A 16 -2.55 -4.41 -9.87
CA LEU A 16 -2.96 -5.77 -9.48
C LEU A 16 -2.94 -5.95 -7.96
N LEU A 17 -1.89 -5.45 -7.29
CA LEU A 17 -1.76 -5.54 -5.84
C LEU A 17 -2.76 -4.64 -5.10
N VAL A 18 -3.00 -3.42 -5.59
CA VAL A 18 -3.97 -2.48 -5.00
C VAL A 18 -5.39 -3.04 -5.08
N HIS A 19 -5.75 -3.71 -6.17
CA HIS A 19 -7.10 -4.27 -6.37
C HIS A 19 -7.26 -5.71 -5.88
N ALA A 20 -6.18 -6.36 -5.40
CA ALA A 20 -6.23 -7.75 -4.95
C ALA A 20 -7.36 -7.99 -3.90
N PRO A 21 -8.09 -9.12 -3.98
CA PRO A 21 -7.96 -10.24 -4.91
C PRO A 21 -8.90 -10.14 -6.13
N GLN A 22 -9.28 -8.93 -6.56
CA GLN A 22 -10.16 -8.77 -7.71
C GLN A 22 -9.48 -9.27 -8.99
N HIS A 23 -10.28 -9.91 -9.84
CA HIS A 23 -9.86 -10.38 -11.15
C HIS A 23 -10.48 -9.53 -12.24
N LYS A 24 -9.69 -9.16 -13.24
CA LYS A 24 -10.08 -8.26 -14.33
C LYS A 24 -9.73 -8.86 -15.66
N THR A 25 -10.50 -8.51 -16.69
CA THR A 25 -10.30 -9.12 -18.00
C THR A 25 -9.02 -8.62 -18.64
N LEU A 26 -8.37 -9.45 -19.45
CA LEU A 26 -7.20 -9.02 -20.23
C LEU A 26 -7.57 -7.87 -21.18
N THR A 27 -8.80 -7.82 -21.69
CA THR A 27 -9.29 -6.70 -22.50
C THR A 27 -9.31 -5.40 -21.70
N ASP A 28 -9.93 -5.40 -20.50
CA ASP A 28 -9.97 -4.19 -19.66
C ASP A 28 -8.56 -3.70 -19.30
N LEU A 29 -7.64 -4.63 -19.06
CA LEU A 29 -6.24 -4.32 -18.75
C LEU A 29 -5.49 -3.78 -19.97
N LYS A 30 -5.74 -4.31 -21.17
CA LYS A 30 -5.15 -3.79 -22.41
C LYS A 30 -5.59 -2.36 -22.68
N ASP A 31 -6.88 -2.09 -22.50
CA ASP A 31 -7.44 -0.76 -22.70
C ASP A 31 -6.89 0.22 -21.67
N TYR A 32 -6.77 -0.20 -20.40
CA TYR A 32 -6.20 0.62 -19.34
C TYR A 32 -4.69 0.90 -19.52
N MET A 33 -3.93 -0.10 -19.95
CA MET A 33 -2.47 0.01 -20.14
C MET A 33 -2.08 0.49 -21.54
N GLU A 34 -3.06 0.75 -22.41
CA GLU A 34 -2.90 1.12 -23.83
C GLU A 34 -1.90 0.22 -24.58
N THR A 35 -2.05 -1.11 -24.41
CA THR A 35 -1.07 -2.09 -24.91
C THR A 35 -1.70 -3.29 -25.61
N ASP A 36 -0.92 -4.03 -26.39
CA ASP A 36 -1.35 -5.25 -27.06
C ASP A 36 -1.33 -6.48 -26.11
N GLU A 37 -1.95 -7.57 -26.54
CA GLU A 37 -2.09 -8.76 -25.69
C GLU A 37 -0.76 -9.50 -25.47
N GLU A 38 0.13 -9.53 -26.45
CA GLU A 38 1.42 -10.20 -26.33
C GLU A 38 2.30 -9.48 -25.31
N THR A 39 2.36 -8.14 -25.41
CA THR A 39 3.04 -7.28 -24.45
C THR A 39 2.47 -7.44 -23.04
N LEU A 40 1.14 -7.42 -22.90
CA LEU A 40 0.48 -7.61 -21.60
C LEU A 40 0.83 -8.98 -20.99
N ARG A 41 0.81 -10.07 -21.77
CA ARG A 41 1.19 -11.40 -21.30
C ARG A 41 2.66 -11.47 -20.89
N HIS A 42 3.55 -10.79 -21.59
CA HIS A 42 4.96 -10.68 -21.21
C HIS A 42 5.11 -9.97 -19.85
N ASP A 43 4.40 -8.86 -19.67
CA ASP A 43 4.42 -8.11 -18.41
C ASP A 43 3.84 -8.92 -17.26
N LEU A 44 2.72 -9.61 -17.45
CA LEU A 44 2.14 -10.50 -16.44
C LEU A 44 3.10 -11.63 -16.02
N ASN A 45 3.86 -12.19 -16.97
CA ASN A 45 4.89 -13.19 -16.66
C ASN A 45 6.04 -12.60 -15.84
N TRP A 46 6.45 -11.36 -16.12
CA TRP A 46 7.43 -10.65 -15.31
C TRP A 46 6.89 -10.39 -13.90
N ILE A 47 5.66 -9.89 -13.78
CA ILE A 47 5.00 -9.59 -12.51
C ILE A 47 4.86 -10.86 -11.68
N SER A 48 4.48 -11.99 -12.29
CA SER A 48 4.40 -13.27 -11.59
C SER A 48 5.75 -13.69 -10.99
N LYS A 49 6.86 -13.45 -11.70
CA LYS A 49 8.22 -13.72 -11.18
C LYS A 49 8.59 -12.76 -10.06
N PHE A 50 8.26 -11.47 -10.19
CA PHE A 50 8.50 -10.46 -9.16
C PHE A 50 7.72 -10.75 -7.87
N LEU A 51 6.47 -11.22 -7.99
CA LEU A 51 5.57 -11.48 -6.86
C LEU A 51 5.80 -12.83 -6.17
N HIS A 52 6.46 -13.77 -6.85
CA HIS A 52 6.72 -15.10 -6.33
C HIS A 52 7.44 -15.13 -4.96
N PRO A 53 8.52 -14.35 -4.71
CA PRO A 53 9.19 -14.30 -3.40
C PRO A 53 8.28 -13.82 -2.26
N TYR A 54 7.26 -13.04 -2.57
CA TYR A 54 6.26 -12.57 -1.60
C TYR A 54 5.15 -13.61 -1.36
N LYS A 55 5.21 -14.78 -2.00
CA LYS A 55 4.15 -15.80 -1.97
C LYS A 55 2.79 -15.23 -2.43
N ILE A 56 2.83 -14.38 -3.44
CA ILE A 56 1.65 -13.84 -4.12
C ILE A 56 1.56 -14.50 -5.48
N VAL A 57 0.40 -15.09 -5.78
CA VAL A 57 0.12 -15.75 -7.05
C VAL A 57 -0.58 -14.75 -7.95
N VAL A 58 -0.07 -14.57 -9.17
CA VAL A 58 -0.83 -13.94 -10.25
C VAL A 58 -1.71 -15.02 -10.84
N ASP A 59 -2.98 -15.02 -10.45
CA ASP A 59 -3.93 -16.10 -10.73
C ASP A 59 -4.74 -15.76 -12.00
N PRO A 60 -4.61 -16.55 -13.07
CA PRO A 60 -5.57 -16.54 -14.15
C PRO A 60 -6.78 -17.41 -13.77
N THR A 61 -7.91 -16.79 -13.39
CA THR A 61 -9.16 -17.56 -13.11
C THR A 61 -9.64 -18.32 -14.35
N ASN A 62 -9.33 -17.79 -15.54
CA ASN A 62 -9.51 -18.35 -16.87
C ASN A 62 -8.58 -17.60 -17.85
N ASP A 63 -8.37 -18.11 -19.07
CA ASP A 63 -7.42 -17.55 -20.07
C ASP A 63 -7.62 -16.05 -20.41
N GLN A 64 -8.69 -15.44 -19.90
CA GLN A 64 -9.09 -14.05 -20.14
C GLN A 64 -9.19 -13.18 -18.89
N LYS A 65 -9.00 -13.69 -17.66
CA LYS A 65 -9.03 -12.86 -16.45
C LYS A 65 -7.80 -13.11 -15.59
N VAL A 66 -7.26 -12.05 -15.01
CA VAL A 66 -6.09 -12.11 -14.14
C VAL A 66 -6.29 -11.27 -12.88
N GLY A 67 -5.76 -11.73 -11.77
CA GLY A 67 -5.73 -11.04 -10.48
C GLY A 67 -4.51 -11.44 -9.67
N ALA A 68 -4.30 -10.80 -8.52
CA ALA A 68 -3.26 -11.17 -7.58
C ALA A 68 -3.88 -11.72 -6.29
N VAL A 69 -3.38 -12.84 -5.80
CA VAL A 69 -3.88 -13.51 -4.59
C VAL A 69 -2.72 -13.81 -3.65
N GLY A 70 -2.85 -13.40 -2.39
CA GLY A 70 -1.85 -13.64 -1.36
C GLY A 70 -2.30 -13.14 0.01
N HIS A 71 -1.45 -13.35 1.02
CA HIS A 71 -1.70 -12.78 2.35
C HIS A 71 -1.50 -11.26 2.33
N GLU A 72 -2.38 -10.52 3.01
CA GLU A 72 -2.39 -9.06 2.99
C GLU A 72 -1.04 -8.45 3.41
N SER A 73 -0.40 -8.99 4.46
CA SER A 73 0.92 -8.52 4.89
C SER A 73 1.99 -8.63 3.79
N ASN A 74 1.89 -9.64 2.93
CA ASN A 74 2.81 -9.82 1.81
C ASN A 74 2.49 -8.88 0.65
N ILE A 75 1.19 -8.67 0.37
CA ILE A 75 0.72 -7.70 -0.64
C ILE A 75 1.24 -6.30 -0.29
N ILE A 76 1.02 -5.85 0.94
CA ILE A 76 1.49 -4.55 1.41
C ILE A 76 3.02 -4.46 1.33
N ARG A 77 3.74 -5.53 1.67
CA ARG A 77 5.21 -5.55 1.54
C ARG A 77 5.65 -5.42 0.08
N ALA A 78 5.01 -6.13 -0.85
CA ALA A 78 5.32 -6.06 -2.28
C ALA A 78 5.05 -4.65 -2.84
N ILE A 79 3.91 -4.02 -2.46
CA ILE A 79 3.60 -2.64 -2.84
C ILE A 79 4.69 -1.69 -2.33
N LEU A 80 5.05 -1.77 -1.04
CA LEU A 80 6.08 -0.91 -0.47
C LEU A 80 7.43 -1.06 -1.17
N ASP A 81 7.81 -2.29 -1.55
CA ASP A 81 9.06 -2.54 -2.26
C ASP A 81 9.03 -2.00 -3.70
N LEU A 82 7.89 -2.08 -4.40
CA LEU A 82 7.69 -1.40 -5.70
C LEU A 82 7.82 0.12 -5.56
N LEU A 83 7.10 0.71 -4.59
CA LEU A 83 7.07 2.16 -4.41
C LEU A 83 8.42 2.76 -4.00
N LYS A 84 9.30 2.01 -3.33
CA LYS A 84 10.67 2.47 -3.01
C LYS A 84 11.48 2.85 -4.25
N THR A 85 11.22 2.18 -5.38
CA THR A 85 11.94 2.44 -6.63
C THR A 85 11.44 3.67 -7.37
N GLU A 86 10.34 4.25 -6.91
CA GLU A 86 9.55 5.30 -7.60
C GLU A 86 9.51 6.62 -6.79
N VAL A 87 10.36 6.76 -5.79
CA VAL A 87 10.40 7.93 -4.91
C VAL A 87 11.14 9.09 -5.60
N VAL A 88 10.50 10.26 -5.64
CA VAL A 88 11.16 11.52 -5.98
C VAL A 88 11.58 12.24 -4.69
N PRO A 89 12.89 12.49 -4.46
CA PRO A 89 13.35 13.20 -3.27
C PRO A 89 12.64 14.55 -3.10
N GLY A 90 12.12 14.82 -1.90
CA GLY A 90 11.45 16.07 -1.55
C GLY A 90 10.01 16.22 -2.08
N LYS A 91 9.47 15.20 -2.77
CA LYS A 91 8.06 15.13 -3.14
C LYS A 91 7.45 13.86 -2.55
N PHE A 92 6.46 14.01 -1.68
CA PHE A 92 5.62 12.90 -1.22
C PHE A 92 4.70 12.48 -2.36
N THR A 93 5.27 11.86 -3.40
CA THR A 93 4.57 11.42 -4.60
C THR A 93 5.02 10.01 -4.96
N THR A 94 4.10 9.24 -5.52
CA THR A 94 4.32 7.91 -6.11
C THR A 94 4.13 7.98 -7.62
N SER A 95 4.72 7.03 -8.37
CA SER A 95 4.46 6.90 -9.82
C SER A 95 3.01 6.54 -10.16
N PHE A 96 2.27 5.99 -9.20
CA PHE A 96 0.82 5.85 -9.25
C PHE A 96 0.18 6.97 -8.43
N SER A 97 -0.25 8.06 -9.06
CA SER A 97 -0.88 9.16 -8.33
C SER A 97 -2.15 8.69 -7.62
N VAL A 98 -2.37 9.13 -6.38
CA VAL A 98 -3.69 9.02 -5.78
C VAL A 98 -4.63 9.86 -6.64
N THR A 99 -5.57 9.23 -7.32
CA THR A 99 -6.55 9.92 -8.18
C THR A 99 -7.53 10.76 -7.34
N ASP A 100 -7.61 10.49 -6.03
CA ASP A 100 -8.33 11.29 -5.05
C ASP A 100 -7.41 12.32 -4.38
N ARG A 101 -7.65 13.60 -4.71
CA ARG A 101 -6.92 14.74 -4.16
C ARG A 101 -7.15 14.94 -2.66
N GLU A 102 -8.32 14.60 -2.13
CA GLU A 102 -8.63 14.72 -0.70
C GLU A 102 -7.79 13.73 0.11
N LEU A 103 -7.74 12.48 -0.35
CA LEU A 103 -6.89 11.46 0.24
C LEU A 103 -5.41 11.87 0.20
N GLU A 104 -4.89 12.27 -0.97
CA GLU A 104 -3.52 12.74 -1.13
C GLU A 104 -3.18 13.88 -0.14
N THR A 105 -4.04 14.91 -0.10
CA THR A 105 -3.87 16.07 0.79
C THR A 105 -3.89 15.66 2.26
N TYR A 106 -4.76 14.71 2.62
CA TYR A 106 -4.83 14.18 3.98
C TYR A 106 -3.53 13.48 4.37
N LEU A 107 -3.01 12.60 3.50
CA LEU A 107 -1.76 11.87 3.74
C LEU A 107 -0.59 12.82 3.99
N THR A 108 -0.39 13.81 3.13
CA THR A 108 0.70 14.81 3.29
C THR A 108 0.56 15.57 4.61
N LYS A 109 -0.66 16.07 4.93
CA LYS A 109 -0.91 16.79 6.18
C LYS A 109 -0.65 15.95 7.43
N ARG A 110 -0.87 14.64 7.38
CA ARG A 110 -0.58 13.76 8.51
C ARG A 110 0.92 13.60 8.74
N ILE A 111 1.70 13.51 7.67
CA ILE A 111 3.16 13.49 7.76
C ILE A 111 3.68 14.81 8.34
N ASP A 112 3.20 15.96 7.85
CA ASP A 112 3.58 17.27 8.39
C ASP A 112 3.24 17.38 9.89
N ALA A 113 2.01 16.99 10.27
CA ALA A 113 1.59 16.98 11.67
C ALA A 113 2.38 16.01 12.56
N LEU A 114 3.02 14.98 11.99
CA LEU A 114 3.95 14.12 12.75
C LEU A 114 5.26 14.87 13.01
N THR A 115 5.74 15.63 12.02
CA THR A 115 6.99 16.38 12.14
C THR A 115 6.93 17.52 13.15
N ASP A 116 5.72 18.00 13.47
CA ASP A 116 5.48 18.97 14.54
C ASP A 116 5.71 18.39 15.94
N VAL A 117 5.61 17.07 16.10
CA VAL A 117 5.71 16.39 17.40
C VAL A 117 6.91 15.44 17.51
N MET A 118 7.49 15.02 16.39
CA MET A 118 8.63 14.10 16.36
C MET A 118 9.63 14.45 15.25
N THR A 119 10.92 14.38 15.55
CA THR A 119 11.97 14.56 14.54
C THR A 119 12.06 13.33 13.64
N LEU A 120 11.89 13.52 12.33
CA LEU A 120 11.97 12.48 11.31
C LEU A 120 12.93 12.88 10.20
N SER A 121 13.73 11.93 9.71
CA SER A 121 14.48 12.10 8.46
C SER A 121 13.52 12.14 7.27
N ASP A 122 13.93 12.75 6.16
CA ASP A 122 13.09 12.78 4.95
C ASP A 122 12.81 11.37 4.39
N ASP A 123 13.75 10.45 4.53
CA ASP A 123 13.56 9.03 4.21
C ASP A 123 12.47 8.38 5.09
N ALA A 124 12.47 8.67 6.39
CA ALA A 124 11.42 8.20 7.30
C ALA A 124 10.04 8.75 6.94
N LYS A 125 9.95 10.06 6.65
CA LYS A 125 8.71 10.70 6.20
C LYS A 125 8.19 10.05 4.93
N GLN A 126 9.07 9.80 3.95
CA GLN A 126 8.68 9.14 2.71
C GLN A 126 8.19 7.71 2.97
N LYS A 127 8.90 6.91 3.77
CA LYS A 127 8.48 5.53 4.10
C LYS A 127 7.13 5.48 4.79
N LEU A 128 6.84 6.45 5.67
CA LEU A 128 5.54 6.58 6.33
C LEU A 128 4.46 6.99 5.33
N TYR A 129 4.74 7.97 4.48
CA TYR A 129 3.82 8.38 3.42
C TYR A 129 3.47 7.20 2.50
N LEU A 130 4.46 6.44 2.02
CA LEU A 130 4.23 5.26 1.18
C LEU A 130 3.40 4.19 1.90
N TYR A 131 3.56 4.04 3.21
CA TYR A 131 2.74 3.12 4.00
C TYR A 131 1.29 3.59 4.08
N LEU A 132 1.06 4.86 4.42
CA LEU A 132 -0.30 5.41 4.49
C LEU A 132 -0.98 5.38 3.12
N TRP A 133 -0.24 5.70 2.06
CA TRP A 133 -0.67 5.55 0.68
C TRP A 133 -1.10 4.11 0.39
N THR A 134 -0.26 3.13 0.76
CA THR A 134 -0.55 1.72 0.53
C THR A 134 -1.81 1.28 1.25
N VAL A 135 -1.96 1.65 2.52
CA VAL A 135 -3.17 1.34 3.31
C VAL A 135 -4.39 2.02 2.68
N GLY A 136 -4.34 3.33 2.40
CA GLY A 136 -5.46 4.05 1.81
C GLY A 136 -5.92 3.44 0.47
N MET A 137 -4.98 3.14 -0.42
CA MET A 137 -5.30 2.54 -1.73
C MET A 137 -5.81 1.11 -1.60
N ARG A 138 -5.22 0.30 -0.72
CA ARG A 138 -5.66 -1.10 -0.49
C ARG A 138 -7.07 -1.18 0.04
N TYR A 139 -7.42 -0.38 1.05
CA TYR A 139 -8.77 -0.40 1.62
C TYR A 139 -9.80 0.25 0.69
N ARG A 140 -9.39 1.23 -0.12
CA ARG A 140 -10.31 1.88 -1.06
C ARG A 140 -10.67 1.02 -2.27
N PHE A 141 -9.70 0.30 -2.84
CA PHE A 141 -9.88 -0.40 -4.12
C PHE A 141 -9.82 -1.91 -4.00
N GLY A 142 -9.21 -2.44 -2.94
CA GLY A 142 -9.04 -3.87 -2.70
C GLY A 142 -10.09 -4.44 -1.76
N ASN A 143 -10.00 -5.76 -1.54
CA ASN A 143 -10.69 -6.42 -0.44
C ASN A 143 -9.64 -6.87 0.58
N VAL A 144 -9.49 -6.08 1.64
CA VAL A 144 -8.45 -6.26 2.64
C VAL A 144 -8.92 -7.20 3.74
N LYS A 145 -8.14 -8.26 3.99
CA LYS A 145 -8.36 -9.18 5.11
C LYS A 145 -7.15 -9.17 6.03
N ARG A 146 -7.24 -8.39 7.11
CA ARG A 146 -6.25 -8.38 8.19
C ARG A 146 -6.62 -9.39 9.29
N PRO A 147 -5.66 -10.18 9.80
CA PRO A 147 -5.86 -10.88 11.05
C PRO A 147 -6.06 -9.89 12.20
N GLY A 148 -6.84 -10.28 13.21
CA GLY A 148 -7.04 -9.46 14.40
C GLY A 148 -5.76 -9.26 15.21
N LEU A 149 -5.76 -8.25 16.10
CA LEU A 149 -4.60 -7.89 16.94
C LEU A 149 -3.96 -9.08 17.64
N ALA A 150 -4.78 -9.98 18.21
CA ALA A 150 -4.32 -11.14 18.97
C ALA A 150 -3.54 -12.17 18.13
N ALA A 151 -3.63 -12.11 16.80
CA ALA A 151 -2.83 -12.94 15.91
C ALA A 151 -1.37 -12.46 15.78
N TYR A 152 -1.10 -11.20 16.14
CA TYR A 152 0.21 -10.56 16.01
C TYR A 152 0.85 -10.19 17.35
N PHE A 153 0.03 -9.82 18.33
CA PHE A 153 0.51 -9.23 19.58
C PHE A 153 -0.12 -9.89 20.80
N THR A 154 0.69 -10.07 21.82
CA THR A 154 0.21 -10.36 23.17
C THR A 154 -0.36 -9.09 23.82
N PRO A 155 -1.23 -9.19 24.85
CA PRO A 155 -1.74 -8.02 25.57
C PRO A 155 -0.64 -7.13 26.14
N ALA A 156 0.46 -7.72 26.62
CA ALA A 156 1.61 -6.97 27.13
C ALA A 156 2.30 -6.16 26.01
N GLN A 157 2.43 -6.71 24.81
CA GLN A 157 2.97 -5.98 23.67
C GLN A 157 2.05 -4.83 23.24
N LEU A 158 0.74 -5.04 23.25
CA LEU A 158 -0.23 -3.98 22.96
C LEU A 158 -0.14 -2.84 23.97
N ALA A 159 0.02 -3.14 25.27
CA ALA A 159 0.21 -2.13 26.30
C ALA A 159 1.49 -1.31 26.05
N LEU A 160 2.61 -1.97 25.74
CA LEU A 160 3.88 -1.29 25.44
C LEU A 160 3.79 -0.37 24.20
N ILE A 161 3.04 -0.78 23.17
CA ILE A 161 2.81 0.07 21.99
C ILE A 161 1.93 1.27 22.37
N ALA A 162 0.88 1.05 23.16
CA ALA A 162 -0.04 2.11 23.58
C ALA A 162 0.63 3.15 24.52
N GLU A 163 1.70 2.78 25.22
CA GLU A 163 2.50 3.68 26.05
C GLU A 163 3.31 4.70 25.25
N GLN A 164 3.40 4.58 23.92
CA GLN A 164 4.07 5.54 23.05
C GLN A 164 3.26 6.85 22.96
N LYS A 165 3.52 7.78 23.89
CA LYS A 165 2.70 8.99 24.15
C LYS A 165 2.50 9.93 22.97
N GLU A 166 3.44 9.97 22.03
CA GLU A 166 3.38 10.87 20.86
C GLU A 166 2.91 10.10 19.61
N SER A 167 3.57 8.98 19.29
CA SER A 167 3.31 8.25 18.05
C SER A 167 2.00 7.46 18.07
N HIS A 168 1.55 6.94 19.23
CA HIS A 168 0.30 6.18 19.29
C HIS A 168 -0.94 7.06 19.09
N PRO A 169 -1.12 8.18 19.83
CA PRO A 169 -2.25 9.09 19.57
C PRO A 169 -2.22 9.70 18.17
N TRP A 170 -1.02 9.99 17.64
CA TRP A 170 -0.89 10.44 16.25
C TRP A 170 -1.37 9.35 15.27
N SER A 171 -1.04 8.09 15.52
CA SER A 171 -1.43 6.96 14.66
C SER A 171 -2.93 6.74 14.69
N GLN A 172 -3.56 6.71 15.87
CA GLN A 172 -5.01 6.57 16.03
C GLN A 172 -5.75 7.67 15.26
N LYS A 173 -5.37 8.94 15.47
CA LYS A 173 -5.98 10.08 14.75
C LYS A 173 -5.77 10.02 13.23
N THR A 174 -4.66 9.42 12.79
CA THR A 174 -4.33 9.25 11.37
C THR A 174 -5.17 8.16 10.74
N VAL A 175 -5.38 7.04 11.42
CA VAL A 175 -6.24 5.95 10.94
C VAL A 175 -7.70 6.37 11.00
N ASP A 176 -8.18 6.96 12.09
CA ASP A 176 -9.55 7.46 12.24
C ASP A 176 -9.94 8.49 11.16
N GLY A 177 -8.99 9.33 10.74
CA GLY A 177 -9.24 10.30 9.68
C GLY A 177 -9.14 9.69 8.29
N LEU A 178 -8.25 8.70 8.08
CA LEU A 178 -8.19 7.95 6.82
C LEU A 178 -9.48 7.15 6.61
N ASP A 179 -10.03 6.57 7.66
CA ASP A 179 -11.27 5.79 7.66
C ASP A 179 -12.44 6.58 7.07
N LYS A 180 -12.54 7.86 7.45
CA LYS A 180 -13.57 8.80 6.95
C LYS A 180 -13.44 9.15 5.48
N LEU A 181 -12.31 8.84 4.84
CA LEU A 181 -12.05 9.08 3.42
C LEU A 181 -12.20 7.81 2.57
N LEU A 182 -12.55 6.68 3.19
CA LEU A 182 -12.81 5.42 2.51
C LEU A 182 -14.28 5.33 2.05
N PRO A 183 -14.58 4.44 1.08
CA PRO A 183 -15.96 4.19 0.67
C PRO A 183 -16.85 3.74 1.83
N GLU A 184 -18.16 4.02 1.73
CA GLU A 184 -19.13 3.59 2.74
C GLU A 184 -19.05 2.07 2.99
N ASN A 185 -19.06 1.67 4.26
CA ASN A 185 -18.92 0.28 4.74
C ASN A 185 -17.51 -0.34 4.64
N VAL A 186 -16.48 0.47 4.46
CA VAL A 186 -15.09 0.05 4.63
C VAL A 186 -14.53 0.70 5.89
N ASP A 187 -14.25 -0.12 6.90
CA ASP A 187 -13.62 0.34 8.14
C ASP A 187 -12.18 -0.17 8.25
N LEU A 188 -11.26 0.69 8.67
CA LEU A 188 -9.91 0.31 9.03
C LEU A 188 -9.92 -0.45 10.36
N PRO A 189 -9.39 -1.67 10.41
CA PRO A 189 -9.31 -2.41 11.65
C PRO A 189 -8.26 -1.77 12.55
N ILE A 190 -8.53 -1.78 13.86
CA ILE A 190 -7.67 -1.23 14.93
C ILE A 190 -6.20 -1.68 14.86
N ILE A 191 -5.91 -2.82 14.23
CA ILE A 191 -4.53 -3.26 13.99
C ILE A 191 -3.70 -2.25 13.19
N GLU A 192 -4.31 -1.45 12.31
CA GLU A 192 -3.59 -0.44 11.55
C GLU A 192 -3.00 0.65 12.46
N ASP A 193 -3.66 1.00 13.56
CA ASP A 193 -3.14 1.95 14.57
C ASP A 193 -1.83 1.45 15.17
N TYR A 194 -1.81 0.18 15.58
CA TYR A 194 -0.67 -0.45 16.23
C TYR A 194 0.48 -0.66 15.25
N LEU A 195 0.18 -1.11 14.03
CA LEU A 195 1.18 -1.28 12.98
C LEU A 195 1.79 0.06 12.57
N LEU A 196 0.98 1.12 12.45
CA LEU A 196 1.46 2.47 12.15
C LEU A 196 2.32 3.01 13.29
N THR A 197 1.90 2.82 14.55
CA THR A 197 2.67 3.22 15.74
C THR A 197 4.05 2.57 15.73
N LEU A 198 4.12 1.26 15.49
CA LEU A 198 5.39 0.54 15.39
C LEU A 198 6.27 1.05 14.26
N ARG A 199 5.70 1.41 13.11
CA ARG A 199 6.47 1.98 11.99
C ARG A 199 7.05 3.34 12.33
N VAL A 200 6.25 4.23 12.94
CA VAL A 200 6.75 5.52 13.42
C VAL A 200 7.90 5.30 14.39
N TRP A 201 7.72 4.42 15.38
CA TRP A 201 8.74 4.11 16.38
C TRP A 201 10.04 3.58 15.74
N LEU A 202 9.94 2.66 14.76
CA LEU A 202 11.09 2.09 14.03
C LEU A 202 11.83 3.09 13.14
N TYR A 203 11.22 4.23 12.81
CA TYR A 203 11.86 5.24 11.96
C TYR A 203 12.34 6.46 12.74
N THR A 204 12.03 6.54 14.04
CA THR A 204 12.47 7.62 14.93
C THR A 204 13.58 7.17 15.89
N HIS A 205 13.95 5.89 15.90
CA HIS A 205 15.01 5.28 16.72
C HIS A 205 15.94 4.46 15.83
#